data_AF-M0MH83-F1
#
_entry.id   AF-M0MH83-F1
#
_cell.length_a   1.000
_cell.length_b   1.000
_cell.length_c   1.000
_cell.angle_alpha   90.00
_cell.angle_beta   90.00
_cell.angle_gamma   90.00
#
_symmetry.space_group_name_H-M   'P 1'
#
loop_
_entity.id
_entity.type
_entity.pdbx_description
1 polymer ?
#
loop_
_entity_poly.entity_id
_entity_poly.type
_entity_poly.pdbx_seq_one_letter_code
_entity_poly.pdbx_strand_id
1 'polypeptide(L)'
;MKYRRMSRWLGLVDFAVVGGFLAVVGVPESIDIAFPLGGFLVAGVLFVLAGFDTALTALVGWHRLCGAAYFLMAVALFLNVTSGFLRGEGATVSTAGMFGFALVLGFIGVDIARGGRHVGIDPDETV
;
A
#
# COMPACT_ATOMS: atom_id res chain seq x y z
N MET A 1 -15.21 -10.97 -13.53
CA MET A 1 -15.93 -9.67 -13.44
C MET A 1 -16.28 -9.21 -12.01
N LYS A 2 -16.61 -10.11 -11.05
CA LYS A 2 -16.97 -9.69 -9.68
C LYS A 2 -15.78 -9.14 -8.87
N TYR A 3 -14.56 -9.62 -9.10
CA TYR A 3 -13.38 -9.26 -8.32
C TYR A 3 -12.71 -7.95 -8.79
N ARG A 4 -12.70 -7.64 -10.09
CA ARG A 4 -12.27 -6.31 -10.58
C ARG A 4 -13.06 -5.13 -10.00
N ARG A 5 -14.37 -5.31 -9.76
CA ARG A 5 -15.20 -4.32 -9.03
C ARG A 5 -14.76 -4.20 -7.58
N MET A 6 -14.49 -5.31 -6.90
CA MET A 6 -14.03 -5.32 -5.51
C MET A 6 -12.67 -4.61 -5.37
N SER A 7 -11.73 -4.85 -6.30
CA SER A 7 -10.41 -4.20 -6.33
C SER A 7 -10.53 -2.67 -6.48
N ARG A 8 -11.44 -2.19 -7.35
CA ARG A 8 -11.78 -0.76 -7.48
C ARG A 8 -12.23 -0.14 -6.15
N TRP A 9 -13.10 -0.83 -5.43
CA TRP A 9 -13.63 -0.36 -4.15
C TRP A 9 -12.58 -0.43 -3.04
N LEU A 10 -11.77 -1.48 -2.99
CA LEU A 10 -10.65 -1.61 -2.06
C LEU A 10 -9.65 -0.47 -2.25
N GLY A 11 -9.22 -0.20 -3.48
CA GLY A 11 -8.29 0.89 -3.74
C GLY A 11 -8.84 2.28 -3.39
N LEU A 12 -10.14 2.51 -3.61
CA LEU A 12 -10.82 3.74 -3.18
C LEU A 12 -10.94 3.83 -1.66
N VAL A 13 -11.24 2.73 -0.98
CA VAL A 13 -11.31 2.67 0.49
C VAL A 13 -9.93 2.91 1.09
N ASP A 14 -8.88 2.28 0.57
CA ASP A 14 -7.51 2.48 1.03
C ASP A 14 -7.05 3.92 0.80
N PHE A 15 -7.35 4.49 -0.38
CA PHE A 15 -7.09 5.91 -0.65
C PHE A 15 -7.85 6.83 0.30
N ALA A 16 -9.12 6.54 0.60
CA ALA A 16 -9.93 7.32 1.52
C ALA A 16 -9.44 7.18 2.98
N VAL A 17 -8.99 6.01 3.39
CA VAL A 17 -8.42 5.77 4.73
C VAL A 17 -7.10 6.53 4.88
N VAL A 18 -6.20 6.44 3.90
CA VAL A 18 -4.92 7.16 3.90
C VAL A 18 -5.15 8.68 3.83
N GLY A 19 -5.99 9.14 2.90
CA GLY A 19 -6.32 10.56 2.73
C GLY A 19 -7.09 11.15 3.91
N GLY A 20 -8.00 10.39 4.50
CA GLY A 20 -8.73 10.78 5.72
C GLY A 20 -7.82 10.88 6.93
N PHE A 21 -6.89 9.93 7.10
CA PHE A 21 -5.87 10.00 8.13
C PHE A 21 -5.01 11.27 7.99
N LEU A 22 -4.61 11.60 6.76
CA LEU A 22 -3.88 12.83 6.45
C LEU A 22 -4.64 14.11 6.79
N ALA A 23 -5.94 14.14 6.50
CA ALA A 23 -6.78 15.29 6.80
C ALA A 23 -6.90 15.54 8.31
N VAL A 24 -6.86 14.48 9.13
CA VAL A 24 -6.95 14.56 10.59
C VAL A 24 -5.59 14.92 11.22
N VAL A 25 -4.51 14.29 10.76
CA VAL A 25 -3.18 14.43 11.36
C VAL A 25 -2.42 15.67 10.85
N GLY A 26 -2.82 16.20 9.67
CA GLY A 26 -2.17 17.33 9.03
C GLY A 26 -0.95 16.92 8.19
N VAL A 27 -0.51 17.82 7.30
CA VAL A 27 0.70 17.62 6.51
C VAL A 27 1.91 17.93 7.40
N PRO A 28 2.84 16.98 7.59
CA PRO A 28 3.99 17.21 8.44
C PRO A 28 4.95 18.25 7.84
N GLU A 29 5.47 19.14 8.68
CA GLU A 29 6.47 20.15 8.27
C GLU A 29 7.89 19.56 8.12
N SER A 30 8.13 18.34 8.62
CA SER A 30 9.44 17.69 8.55
C SER A 30 9.51 16.61 7.45
N ILE A 31 10.63 16.61 6.70
CA ILE A 31 10.95 15.63 5.64
C ILE A 31 10.86 14.19 6.17
N ASP A 32 11.22 14.05 7.44
CA ASP A 32 11.27 12.85 8.25
C ASP A 32 9.92 12.13 8.44
N ILE A 33 8.81 12.85 8.30
CA ILE A 33 7.45 12.29 8.28
C ILE A 33 6.88 12.36 6.86
N ALA A 34 7.32 13.32 6.05
CA ALA A 34 6.90 13.48 4.65
C ALA A 34 7.25 12.27 3.76
N PHE A 35 8.36 11.56 4.03
CA PHE A 35 8.78 10.42 3.20
C PHE A 35 7.83 9.20 3.33
N PRO A 36 7.51 8.68 4.53
CA PRO A 36 6.45 7.67 4.69
C PRO A 36 5.12 8.13 4.10
N LEU A 37 4.77 9.40 4.30
CA LEU A 37 3.56 10.02 3.77
C LEU A 37 3.47 9.95 2.25
N GLY A 38 4.55 10.34 1.57
CA GLY A 38 4.68 10.29 0.12
C GLY A 38 4.53 8.86 -0.38
N GLY A 39 5.11 7.89 0.34
CA GLY A 39 4.93 6.47 0.05
C GLY A 39 3.45 6.04 0.08
N PHE A 40 2.71 6.42 1.12
CA PHE A 40 1.28 6.13 1.19
C PHE A 40 0.46 6.80 0.08
N LEU A 41 0.79 8.04 -0.27
CA LEU A 41 0.12 8.74 -1.38
C LEU A 41 0.38 8.05 -2.72
N VAL A 42 1.63 7.68 -3.01
CA VAL A 42 1.96 6.94 -4.23
C VAL A 42 1.26 5.59 -4.26
N ALA A 43 1.23 4.87 -3.13
CA ALA A 43 0.49 3.61 -3.03
C ALA A 43 -1.01 3.79 -3.30
N GLY A 44 -1.62 4.84 -2.74
CA GLY A 44 -3.01 5.19 -3.00
C GLY A 44 -3.28 5.48 -4.48
N VAL A 45 -2.40 6.22 -5.16
CA VAL A 45 -2.49 6.47 -6.61
C VAL A 45 -2.38 5.15 -7.39
N LEU A 46 -1.45 4.27 -7.01
CA LEU A 46 -1.31 2.96 -7.66
C LEU A 46 -2.55 2.09 -7.49
N PHE A 47 -3.19 2.11 -6.33
CA PHE A 47 -4.46 1.42 -6.09
C PHE A 47 -5.60 1.97 -6.95
N VAL A 48 -5.71 3.30 -7.03
CA VAL A 48 -6.67 3.97 -7.91
C VAL A 48 -6.43 3.53 -9.36
N LEU A 49 -5.18 3.63 -9.84
CA LEU A 49 -4.82 3.23 -11.20
C LEU A 49 -5.08 1.74 -11.46
N ALA A 50 -4.81 0.86 -10.50
CA ALA A 50 -5.11 -0.56 -10.60
C ALA A 50 -6.62 -0.85 -10.67
N GLY A 51 -7.45 0.03 -10.10
CA GLY A 51 -8.90 -0.05 -10.22
C GLY A 51 -9.41 0.28 -11.62
N PHE A 52 -8.79 1.23 -12.34
CA PHE A 52 -9.31 1.70 -13.63
C PHE A 52 -8.63 1.01 -14.82
N ASP A 53 -9.39 0.85 -15.92
CA ASP A 53 -8.81 0.33 -17.17
C ASP A 53 -8.05 1.47 -17.86
N THR A 54 -6.77 1.57 -17.55
CA THR A 54 -5.82 2.55 -18.09
C THR A 54 -4.84 1.89 -19.06
N ALA A 55 -4.15 2.70 -19.87
CA ALA A 55 -3.04 2.20 -20.69
C ALA A 55 -1.96 1.51 -19.84
N LEU A 56 -1.75 1.99 -18.61
CA LEU A 56 -0.78 1.42 -17.67
C LEU A 56 -1.21 0.03 -17.16
N THR A 57 -2.48 -0.15 -16.81
CA THR A 57 -3.00 -1.48 -16.41
C THR A 57 -2.96 -2.49 -17.55
N ALA A 58 -3.14 -2.04 -18.80
CA ALA A 58 -3.02 -2.92 -19.97
C ALA A 58 -1.57 -3.33 -20.25
N LEU A 59 -0.60 -2.46 -19.94
CA LEU A 59 0.83 -2.74 -20.12
C LEU A 59 1.42 -3.64 -19.01
N VAL A 60 1.07 -3.37 -17.76
CA VAL A 60 1.76 -3.94 -16.59
C VAL A 60 0.91 -4.97 -15.84
N GLY A 61 -0.40 -4.97 -16.06
CA GLY A 61 -1.37 -5.76 -15.31
C GLY A 61 -1.77 -5.07 -14.01
N TRP A 62 -3.08 -5.00 -13.75
CA TRP A 62 -3.63 -4.38 -12.52
C TRP A 62 -3.07 -5.02 -11.25
N HIS A 63 -2.83 -6.34 -11.27
CA HIS A 63 -2.32 -7.07 -10.12
C HIS A 63 -0.91 -6.62 -9.73
N ARG A 64 -0.05 -6.28 -10.71
CA ARG A 64 1.29 -5.77 -10.40
C ARG A 64 1.24 -4.37 -9.79
N LEU A 65 0.28 -3.54 -10.20
CA LEU A 65 0.06 -2.23 -9.60
C LEU A 65 -0.46 -2.33 -8.17
N CYS A 66 -1.45 -3.20 -7.90
CA CYS A 66 -1.91 -3.48 -6.54
C CYS A 66 -0.78 -4.06 -5.66
N GLY A 67 -0.01 -5.01 -6.20
CA GLY A 67 1.11 -5.61 -5.50
C GLY A 67 2.19 -4.58 -5.15
N ALA A 68 2.52 -3.69 -6.10
CA ALA A 68 3.43 -2.59 -5.89
C ALA A 68 2.91 -1.61 -4.82
N ALA A 69 1.61 -1.29 -4.83
CA ALA A 69 1.00 -0.41 -3.83
C ALA A 69 1.15 -0.97 -2.40
N TYR A 70 0.77 -2.24 -2.19
CA TYR A 70 0.94 -2.90 -0.89
C TYR A 70 2.39 -2.98 -0.44
N PHE A 71 3.31 -3.31 -1.36
CA PHE A 71 4.73 -3.35 -1.05
C PHE A 71 5.27 -1.96 -0.68
N LEU A 72 4.81 -0.91 -1.35
CA LEU A 72 5.24 0.46 -1.09
C LEU A 72 4.72 0.98 0.26
N MET A 73 3.50 0.59 0.65
CA MET A 73 2.99 0.83 2.01
C MET A 73 3.83 0.09 3.07
N ALA A 74 4.21 -1.16 2.81
CA ALA A 74 5.07 -1.92 3.70
C ALA A 74 6.43 -1.25 3.92
N VAL A 75 7.05 -0.77 2.84
CA VAL A 75 8.31 -0.01 2.92
C VAL A 75 8.12 1.29 3.70
N ALA A 76 7.05 2.04 3.44
CA ALA A 76 6.75 3.28 4.16
C ALA A 76 6.59 3.05 5.67
N LEU A 77 5.85 2.01 6.07
CA LEU A 77 5.70 1.61 7.47
C LEU A 77 7.00 1.15 8.11
N PHE A 78 7.79 0.34 7.40
CA PHE A 78 9.06 -0.15 7.89
C PHE A 78 10.05 1.00 8.16
N LEU A 79 10.11 1.97 7.25
CA LEU A 79 10.94 3.16 7.41
C LEU A 79 10.45 4.06 8.53
N ASN A 80 9.12 4.21 8.70
CA ASN A 80 8.55 4.95 9.82
C ASN A 80 8.90 4.32 11.17
N VAL A 81 8.78 2.99 11.28
CA VAL A 81 9.19 2.25 12.47
C VAL A 81 10.69 2.43 12.74
N THR A 82 11.51 2.28 11.71
CA THR A 82 12.98 2.41 11.82
C THR A 82 13.39 3.82 12.26
N SER A 83 12.76 4.87 11.73
CA SER A 83 13.06 6.24 12.12
C SER A 83 12.64 6.54 13.57
N GLY A 84 11.47 6.04 14.01
CA GLY A 84 11.06 6.14 15.42
C GLY A 84 12.05 5.49 16.37
N PHE A 85 12.61 4.32 15.99
CA PHE A 85 13.68 3.67 16.75
C PHE A 85 14.95 4.54 16.85
N LEU A 86 15.40 5.12 15.74
CA LEU A 86 16.59 5.97 15.70
C LEU A 86 16.42 7.25 16.54
N ARG A 87 15.20 7.73 16.73
CA ARG A 87 14.88 8.90 17.56
C ARG A 87 14.75 8.59 19.05
N GLY A 88 14.89 7.32 19.45
CA GLY A 88 14.74 6.92 20.84
C GLY A 88 13.29 6.90 21.34
N GLU A 89 12.30 6.88 20.43
CA GLU A 89 10.89 6.76 20.77
C GLU A 89 10.53 5.35 21.31
N GLY A 90 11.47 4.40 21.22
CA GLY A 90 11.43 3.10 21.89
C GLY A 90 10.58 2.02 21.19
N ALA A 91 10.82 0.77 21.55
CA ALA A 91 10.01 -0.38 21.14
C ALA A 91 8.70 -0.39 21.93
N THR A 92 7.66 0.25 21.40
CA THR A 92 6.31 0.14 21.96
C THR A 92 5.56 -1.05 21.36
N VAL A 93 4.47 -1.47 22.00
CA VAL A 93 3.53 -2.47 21.42
C VAL A 93 3.01 -1.99 20.06
N SER A 94 2.75 -0.69 19.91
CA SER A 94 2.40 -0.08 18.62
C SER A 94 3.50 -0.23 17.57
N THR A 95 4.77 -0.04 17.95
CA THR A 95 5.92 -0.21 17.05
C THR A 95 6.03 -1.66 16.54
N ALA A 96 5.86 -2.65 17.45
CA ALA A 96 5.86 -4.06 17.08
C ALA A 96 4.65 -4.41 16.17
N GLY A 97 3.48 -3.84 16.45
CA GLY A 97 2.28 -3.99 15.61
C GLY A 97 2.46 -3.43 14.21
N MET A 98 3.02 -2.22 14.09
CA MET A 98 3.32 -1.59 12.79
C MET A 98 4.35 -2.40 12.00
N PHE A 99 5.39 -2.91 12.67
CA PHE A 99 6.39 -3.77 12.03
C PHE A 99 5.76 -5.08 11.51
N GLY A 100 4.97 -5.76 12.34
CA GLY A 100 4.26 -6.97 11.92
C GLY A 100 3.29 -6.71 10.77
N PHE A 101 2.56 -5.59 10.82
CA PHE A 101 1.66 -5.19 9.75
C PHE A 101 2.41 -4.88 8.44
N ALA A 102 3.55 -4.19 8.51
CA ALA A 102 4.41 -3.93 7.36
C ALA A 102 4.86 -5.24 6.68
N LEU A 103 5.26 -6.24 7.46
CA LEU A 103 5.65 -7.55 6.92
C LEU A 103 4.49 -8.26 6.20
N VAL A 104 3.29 -8.22 6.80
CA VAL A 104 2.08 -8.80 6.18
C VAL A 104 1.75 -8.10 4.87
N LEU A 105 1.76 -6.76 4.85
CA LEU A 105 1.53 -5.98 3.63
C LEU A 105 2.59 -6.27 2.56
N GLY A 106 3.86 -6.37 2.95
CA GLY A 106 4.95 -6.68 2.03
C GLY A 106 4.79 -8.07 1.41
N PHE A 107 4.41 -9.06 2.23
CA PHE A 107 4.12 -10.41 1.76
C PHE A 107 2.94 -10.42 0.77
N ILE A 108 1.83 -9.79 1.13
CA ILE A 108 0.64 -9.67 0.26
C ILE A 108 1.01 -8.99 -1.06
N GLY A 109 1.75 -7.88 -1.00
CA GLY A 109 2.16 -7.13 -2.19
C GLY A 109 3.01 -7.97 -3.14
N VAL A 110 4.01 -8.69 -2.62
CA VAL A 110 4.87 -9.56 -3.42
C VAL A 110 4.10 -10.76 -3.98
N ASP A 111 3.19 -11.36 -3.21
CA ASP A 111 2.38 -12.49 -3.66
C ASP A 111 1.45 -12.08 -4.81
N ILE A 112 0.73 -10.96 -4.66
CA ILE A 112 -0.15 -10.42 -5.71
C ILE A 112 0.65 -10.04 -6.96
N ALA A 113 1.80 -9.37 -6.81
CA ALA A 113 2.64 -8.99 -7.95
C ALA A 113 3.12 -10.21 -8.77
N ARG A 114 3.31 -11.36 -8.11
CA ARG A 114 3.74 -12.63 -8.72
C ARG A 114 2.59 -13.50 -9.24
N GLY A 115 1.35 -13.04 -9.18
CA GLY A 115 0.19 -13.78 -9.68
C GLY A 115 -0.52 -14.63 -8.63
N GLY A 116 -0.24 -14.42 -7.34
CA GLY A 116 -1.17 -14.77 -6.27
C GLY A 116 -1.23 -16.26 -5.93
N ARG A 117 -0.16 -16.81 -5.32
CA ARG A 117 -0.17 -18.20 -4.85
C ARG A 117 -0.98 -18.36 -3.56
N HIS A 118 -1.02 -17.33 -2.73
CA HIS A 118 -1.71 -17.32 -1.43
C HIS A 118 -2.93 -16.40 -1.44
N VAL A 119 -2.86 -15.30 -2.19
CA VAL A 119 -3.99 -14.42 -2.50
C VAL A 119 -4.47 -14.78 -3.90
N GLY A 120 -5.57 -15.53 -4.00
CA GLY A 120 -6.08 -15.99 -5.29
C GLY A 120 -6.34 -14.84 -6.26
N ILE A 121 -5.60 -14.81 -7.35
CA ILE A 121 -5.85 -13.92 -8.49
C ILE A 121 -6.52 -14.76 -9.58
N ASP A 122 -7.66 -14.29 -10.07
CA ASP A 122 -8.35 -14.93 -11.18
C ASP A 122 -7.51 -14.74 -12.47
N PRO A 123 -6.97 -15.82 -13.07
CA PRO A 123 -6.08 -15.72 -14.23
C PRO A 123 -6.77 -15.09 -15.45
N ASP A 124 -8.09 -15.21 -15.56
CA ASP A 124 -8.89 -14.63 -16.64
C ASP A 124 -9.01 -13.10 -16.54
N GLU A 125 -8.58 -12.50 -15.42
CA GLU A 125 -8.55 -11.05 -15.22
C GLU A 125 -7.13 -10.46 -15.41
N THR A 126 -6.12 -11.23 -15.84
CA THR A 126 -4.72 -10.76 -15.98
C THR A 126 -4.32 -10.27 -17.37
N VAL A 127 -5.24 -10.32 -18.35
CA VAL A 127 -5.05 -9.91 -19.75
C VAL A 127 -5.97 -8.75 -20.12
#